data_AF-A0A318RVG2-F1
#
_entry.id   AF-A0A318RVG2-F1
#
_cell.length_a   1.000
_cell.length_b   1.000
_cell.length_c   1.000
_cell.angle_alpha   90.00
_cell.angle_beta   90.00
_cell.angle_gamma   90.00
#
_symmetry.space_group_name_H-M   'P 1'
#
loop_
_entity.id
_entity.type
_entity.pdbx_description
1 polymer ?
#
loop_
_entity_poly.entity_id
_entity_poly.type
_entity_poly.pdbx_seq_one_letter_code
_entity_poly.pdbx_strand_id
1 'polypeptide(L)'
;GHDRVIGTVLADAGYFSRENLAAAGPTRLIAPGKAKDVAASKKTAVTQPGKYDRTAIEEMQERIGTDEGTARYRQRAGIIEPVNAHLKDRRTLRRFARRGLAAAQSELILAAAATNFLRYVKVNNLATI
;
A
#
# COMPACT_ATOMS: atom_id res chain seq x y z
N GLY A 1 -21.99 2.88 18.58
CA GLY A 1 -20.70 3.27 17.97
C GLY A 1 -19.75 2.12 18.14
N HIS A 2 -19.31 1.49 17.06
CA HIS A 2 -18.33 0.41 17.16
C HIS A 2 -16.94 1.03 17.29
N ASP A 3 -16.28 0.79 18.42
CA ASP A 3 -14.87 1.11 18.61
C ASP A 3 -14.07 0.20 17.66
N ARG A 4 -13.84 0.67 16.44
CA ARG A 4 -13.17 -0.11 15.39
C ARG A 4 -11.67 0.04 15.58
N VAL A 5 -11.06 -0.95 16.23
CA VAL A 5 -9.60 -1.07 16.29
C VAL A 5 -9.10 -1.44 14.89
N ILE A 6 -8.13 -0.69 14.39
CA ILE A 6 -7.44 -1.03 13.13
C ILE A 6 -6.65 -2.31 13.39
N GLY A 7 -6.99 -3.38 12.67
CA GLY A 7 -6.25 -4.64 12.69
C GLY A 7 -4.93 -4.53 11.92
N THR A 8 -4.51 -5.57 11.21
CA THR A 8 -3.23 -5.58 10.49
C THR A 8 -3.21 -4.65 9.27
N VAL A 9 -2.13 -3.86 9.13
CA VAL A 9 -1.87 -3.05 7.94
C VAL A 9 -1.13 -3.87 6.88
N LEU A 10 -1.62 -3.85 5.64
CA LEU A 10 -1.01 -4.53 4.51
C LEU A 10 -0.44 -3.49 3.54
N ALA A 11 0.86 -3.53 3.26
CA ALA A 11 1.50 -2.59 2.34
C ALA A 11 2.39 -3.30 1.30
N ASP A 12 2.66 -2.62 0.19
CA ASP A 12 3.57 -3.13 -0.84
C ASP A 12 5.04 -2.92 -0.47
N ALA A 13 5.93 -3.45 -1.32
CA ALA A 13 7.36 -3.40 -1.09
C ALA A 13 8.00 -2.01 -1.17
N GLY A 14 7.37 -1.06 -1.85
CA GLY A 14 7.82 0.34 -1.86
C GLY A 14 7.70 1.01 -0.48
N TYR A 15 6.89 0.45 0.42
CA TYR A 15 6.78 0.91 1.81
C TYR A 15 7.74 0.19 2.77
N PHE A 16 8.58 -0.72 2.29
CA PHE A 16 9.48 -1.47 3.16
C PHE A 16 10.69 -0.60 3.56
N SER A 17 10.60 0.03 4.74
CA SER A 17 11.65 0.88 5.34
C SER A 17 11.70 0.69 6.85
N ARG A 18 12.84 0.98 7.50
CA ARG A 18 12.95 0.89 8.97
C ARG A 18 11.92 1.76 9.67
N GLU A 19 11.77 2.99 9.19
CA GLU A 19 10.82 3.95 9.74
C GLU A 19 9.39 3.42 9.67
N ASN A 20 8.99 2.83 8.54
CA ASN A 20 7.64 2.27 8.39
C ASN A 20 7.42 0.99 9.23
N LEU A 21 8.47 0.19 9.45
CA LEU A 21 8.39 -1.00 10.30
C LEU A 21 8.36 -0.66 11.79
N ALA A 22 9.09 0.38 12.21
CA ALA A 22 9.17 0.85 13.59
C ALA A 22 8.05 1.83 13.97
N ALA A 23 7.31 2.35 12.99
CA ALA A 23 6.20 3.27 13.22
C ALA A 23 5.15 2.66 14.15
N ALA A 24 4.78 3.42 15.17
CA ALA A 24 3.77 3.03 16.14
C ALA A 24 2.43 2.65 15.46
N GLY A 25 1.65 1.85 16.18
CA GLY A 25 0.31 1.43 15.78
C GLY A 25 0.23 -0.06 15.47
N PRO A 26 -0.74 -0.47 14.63
CA PRO A 26 -1.04 -1.88 14.42
C PRO A 26 0.08 -2.64 13.74
N THR A 27 0.07 -3.97 13.90
CA THR A 27 0.97 -4.88 13.19
C THR A 27 0.91 -4.65 11.68
N ARG A 28 2.08 -4.69 11.03
CA ARG A 28 2.24 -4.41 9.60
C ARG A 28 2.79 -5.63 8.88
N LEU A 29 2.24 -5.94 7.71
CA LEU A 29 2.79 -6.89 6.75
C LEU A 29 3.18 -6.13 5.48
N ILE A 30 4.48 -5.98 5.26
CA ILE A 30 5.05 -5.19 4.16
C ILE A 30 6.07 -6.08 3.46
N ALA A 31 5.84 -6.49 2.21
CA ALA A 31 6.79 -7.39 1.56
C ALA A 31 8.16 -6.72 1.36
N PRO A 32 9.28 -7.40 1.62
CA PRO A 32 10.61 -6.85 1.42
C PRO A 32 11.06 -6.64 -0.04
N GLY A 33 10.17 -6.79 -1.03
CA GLY A 33 10.48 -6.67 -2.46
C GLY A 33 10.62 -8.01 -3.19
N LYS A 34 10.90 -7.97 -4.50
CA LYS A 34 11.15 -9.19 -5.28
C LYS A 34 12.48 -9.81 -4.85
N ALA A 35 12.61 -11.13 -4.98
CA ALA A 35 13.83 -11.87 -4.61
C ALA A 35 15.12 -11.26 -5.21
N LYS A 36 15.05 -10.69 -6.43
CA LYS A 36 16.17 -9.97 -7.07
C LYS A 36 16.55 -8.66 -6.38
N ASP A 37 15.58 -7.91 -5.87
CA ASP A 37 15.78 -6.62 -5.20
C ASP A 37 16.25 -6.85 -3.77
N VAL A 38 15.76 -7.93 -3.15
CA VAL A 38 16.27 -8.48 -1.89
C VAL A 38 17.71 -9.00 -2.06
N ALA A 39 18.03 -9.71 -3.14
CA ALA A 39 19.37 -10.23 -3.42
C ALA A 39 20.38 -9.12 -3.77
N ALA A 40 19.96 -8.09 -4.52
CA ALA A 40 20.76 -6.89 -4.75
C ALA A 40 21.03 -6.13 -3.45
N SER A 41 20.05 -6.10 -2.56
CA SER A 41 20.17 -5.53 -1.22
C SER A 41 21.04 -6.37 -0.28
N LYS A 42 21.05 -7.71 -0.42
CA LYS A 42 21.99 -8.62 0.27
C LYS A 42 23.45 -8.32 -0.08
N LYS A 43 23.75 -7.80 -1.28
CA LYS A 43 25.12 -7.42 -1.71
C LYS A 43 25.55 -6.01 -1.28
N THR A 44 24.61 -5.12 -0.94
CA THR A 44 24.86 -3.68 -0.69
C THR A 44 24.51 -3.24 0.73
N ALA A 45 24.37 -4.19 1.67
CA ALA A 45 23.90 -3.95 3.02
C ALA A 45 24.76 -2.99 3.88
N VAL A 46 25.88 -2.47 3.36
CA VAL A 46 26.83 -1.65 4.14
C VAL A 46 26.80 -0.15 3.80
N THR A 47 26.14 0.32 2.73
CA THR A 47 26.45 1.69 2.25
C THR A 47 25.28 2.57 1.81
N GLN A 48 24.06 2.38 2.33
CA GLN A 48 23.01 3.40 2.17
C GLN A 48 22.26 3.68 3.48
N PRO A 49 22.28 4.92 3.99
CA PRO A 49 21.43 5.30 5.12
C PRO A 49 19.95 5.14 4.73
N GLY A 50 19.18 4.44 5.56
CA GLY A 50 17.75 4.14 5.32
C GLY A 50 17.43 2.69 4.92
N LYS A 51 18.43 1.85 4.64
CA LYS A 51 18.22 0.42 4.37
C LYS A 51 18.08 -0.39 5.67
N TYR A 52 17.05 -1.23 5.73
CA TYR A 52 16.74 -2.15 6.82
C TYR A 52 17.80 -3.25 6.97
N ASP A 53 17.97 -3.76 8.20
CA ASP A 53 18.90 -4.87 8.47
C ASP A 53 18.40 -6.19 7.88
N ARG A 54 19.33 -7.10 7.58
CA ARG A 54 19.03 -8.45 7.07
C ARG A 54 18.00 -9.17 7.95
N THR A 55 18.09 -8.99 9.26
CA THR A 55 17.17 -9.56 10.25
C THR A 55 15.72 -9.11 10.03
N ALA A 56 15.49 -7.83 9.69
CA ALA A 56 14.13 -7.32 9.44
C ALA A 56 13.50 -7.91 8.17
N ILE A 57 14.32 -8.27 7.17
CA ILE A 57 13.86 -8.99 5.97
C ILE A 57 13.42 -10.40 6.35
N GLU A 58 14.27 -11.12 7.09
CA GLU A 58 14.03 -12.51 7.50
C GLU A 58 12.77 -12.60 8.39
N GLU A 59 12.66 -11.75 9.41
CA GLU A 59 11.47 -11.68 10.27
C GLU A 59 10.18 -11.40 9.49
N MET A 60 10.22 -10.49 8.50
CA MET A 60 9.03 -10.18 7.71
C MET A 60 8.69 -11.30 6.72
N GLN A 61 9.70 -11.97 6.18
CA GLN A 61 9.51 -13.16 5.34
C GLN A 61 8.88 -14.30 6.13
N GLU A 62 9.33 -14.54 7.36
CA GLU A 62 8.74 -15.52 8.25
C GLU A 62 7.28 -15.17 8.59
N ARG A 63 7.02 -13.90 8.98
CA ARG A 63 5.65 -13.44 9.29
C ARG A 63 4.69 -13.60 8.12
N ILE A 64 5.09 -13.19 6.91
CA ILE A 64 4.27 -13.34 5.69
C ILE A 64 4.17 -14.81 5.29
N GLY A 65 5.22 -15.61 5.49
CA GLY A 65 5.32 -17.00 5.09
C GLY A 65 4.45 -17.97 5.88
N THR A 66 3.97 -17.58 7.07
CA THR A 66 2.93 -18.33 7.78
C THR A 66 1.65 -18.45 6.94
N ASP A 67 0.88 -19.52 7.13
CA ASP A 67 -0.40 -19.71 6.42
C ASP A 67 -1.35 -18.53 6.66
N GLU A 68 -1.41 -18.06 7.90
CA GLU A 68 -2.23 -16.92 8.32
C GLU A 68 -1.73 -15.60 7.70
N GLY A 69 -0.41 -15.37 7.72
CA GLY A 69 0.22 -14.20 7.11
C GLY A 69 0.03 -14.15 5.60
N THR A 70 0.17 -15.30 4.93
CA THR A 70 -0.06 -15.45 3.49
C THR A 70 -1.53 -15.19 3.15
N ALA A 71 -2.46 -15.78 3.91
CA ALA A 71 -3.90 -15.57 3.71
C ALA A 71 -4.29 -14.10 3.86
N ARG A 72 -3.78 -13.41 4.90
CA ARG A 72 -4.00 -11.96 5.07
C ARG A 72 -3.36 -11.15 3.96
N TYR A 73 -2.09 -11.40 3.63
CA TYR A 73 -1.36 -10.61 2.64
C TYR A 73 -1.94 -10.74 1.24
N ARG A 74 -2.52 -11.89 0.88
CA ARG A 74 -3.26 -12.08 -0.38
C ARG A 74 -4.45 -11.14 -0.54
N GLN A 75 -5.10 -10.74 0.56
CA GLN A 75 -6.23 -9.80 0.52
C GLN A 75 -5.82 -8.40 0.04
N ARG A 76 -4.52 -8.03 0.17
CA ARG A 76 -4.01 -6.71 -0.23
C ARG A 76 -4.31 -6.40 -1.69
N ALA A 77 -4.05 -7.35 -2.57
CA ALA A 77 -4.26 -7.20 -4.02
C ALA A 77 -5.73 -6.90 -4.33
N GLY A 78 -6.65 -7.71 -3.80
CA GLY A 78 -8.09 -7.55 -4.01
C GLY A 78 -8.67 -6.23 -3.50
N ILE A 79 -8.02 -5.58 -2.53
CA ILE A 79 -8.48 -4.28 -1.99
C ILE A 79 -8.00 -3.12 -2.87
N ILE A 80 -6.71 -3.10 -3.25
CA ILE A 80 -6.11 -1.92 -3.90
C ILE A 80 -6.20 -1.95 -5.42
N GLU A 81 -6.15 -3.12 -6.05
CA GLU A 81 -6.15 -3.23 -7.51
C GLU A 81 -7.44 -2.71 -8.15
N PRO A 82 -8.64 -2.99 -7.61
CA PRO A 82 -9.88 -2.42 -8.16
C PRO A 82 -9.92 -0.90 -8.07
N VAL A 83 -9.37 -0.31 -7.00
CA VAL A 83 -9.30 1.15 -6.84
C VAL A 83 -8.40 1.76 -7.91
N ASN A 84 -7.22 1.17 -8.12
CA ASN A 84 -6.29 1.62 -9.15
C ASN A 84 -6.87 1.44 -10.57
N ALA A 85 -7.55 0.32 -10.83
CA ALA A 85 -8.25 0.09 -12.10
C ALA A 85 -9.38 1.12 -12.30
N HIS A 86 -10.14 1.44 -11.25
CA HIS A 86 -11.19 2.46 -11.30
C HIS A 86 -10.61 3.83 -11.67
N LEU A 87 -9.53 4.26 -11.03
CA LEU A 87 -8.87 5.53 -11.35
C LEU A 87 -8.38 5.56 -12.81
N LYS A 88 -7.77 4.47 -13.27
CA LYS A 88 -7.24 4.37 -14.63
C LYS A 88 -8.35 4.34 -15.69
N ASP A 89 -9.41 3.58 -15.47
CA ASP A 89 -10.36 3.22 -16.53
C ASP A 89 -11.70 3.95 -16.43
N ARG A 90 -12.15 4.27 -15.21
CA ARG A 90 -13.41 4.99 -14.97
C ARG A 90 -13.21 6.47 -14.67
N ARG A 91 -11.98 6.90 -14.39
CA ARG A 91 -11.59 8.32 -14.33
C ARG A 91 -10.57 8.70 -15.39
N THR A 92 -10.25 7.77 -16.29
CA THR A 92 -9.34 7.98 -17.43
C THR A 92 -7.96 8.51 -17.04
N LEU A 93 -7.52 8.31 -15.79
CA LEU A 93 -6.22 8.77 -15.28
C LEU A 93 -5.08 7.81 -15.70
N ARG A 94 -4.98 7.55 -17.00
CA ARG A 94 -3.90 6.73 -17.59
C ARG A 94 -2.61 7.52 -17.78
N ARG A 95 -2.70 8.86 -17.82
CA ARG A 95 -1.58 9.79 -17.96
C ARG A 95 -1.86 11.03 -17.10
N PHE A 96 -0.80 11.65 -16.59
CA PHE A 96 -0.89 12.95 -15.94
C PHE A 96 -0.73 14.06 -16.97
N ALA A 97 -1.50 15.13 -16.82
CA ALA A 97 -1.47 16.27 -17.73
C ALA A 97 -0.27 17.19 -17.43
N ARG A 98 0.13 17.29 -16.17
CA ARG A 98 1.23 18.16 -15.72
C ARG A 98 2.49 17.37 -15.40
N ARG A 99 3.62 18.06 -15.45
CA ARG A 99 4.94 17.53 -15.11
C ARG A 99 5.33 17.94 -13.69
N GLY A 100 6.13 17.10 -13.05
CA GLY A 100 6.60 17.29 -11.68
C GLY A 100 5.74 16.55 -10.66
N LEU A 101 6.40 16.04 -9.60
CA LEU A 101 5.78 15.17 -8.61
C LEU A 101 4.58 15.83 -7.92
N ALA A 102 4.73 17.09 -7.48
CA ALA A 102 3.66 17.82 -6.80
C ALA A 102 2.42 18.01 -7.68
N ALA A 103 2.61 18.28 -8.97
CA ALA A 103 1.52 18.47 -9.91
C ALA A 103 0.78 17.16 -10.21
N ALA A 104 1.51 16.07 -10.41
CA ALA A 104 0.95 14.72 -10.60
C ALA A 104 0.23 14.23 -9.34
N GLN A 105 0.78 14.49 -8.15
CA GLN A 105 0.13 14.17 -6.87
C GLN A 105 -1.20 14.90 -6.73
N SER A 106 -1.25 16.19 -7.06
CA SER A 106 -2.48 16.97 -6.99
C SER A 106 -3.57 16.42 -7.95
N GLU A 107 -3.19 15.96 -9.15
CA GLU A 107 -4.12 15.31 -10.09
C GLU A 107 -4.64 13.98 -9.54
N LEU A 108 -3.76 13.17 -8.95
CA LEU A 108 -4.15 11.91 -8.33
C LEU A 108 -5.10 12.12 -7.15
N ILE A 109 -4.82 13.11 -6.29
CA ILE A 109 -5.66 13.46 -5.13
C ILE A 109 -7.05 13.90 -5.61
N LEU A 110 -7.12 14.76 -6.63
CA LEU A 110 -8.40 15.20 -7.19
C LEU A 110 -9.21 14.03 -7.75
N ALA A 111 -8.58 13.13 -8.51
CA ALA A 111 -9.25 11.95 -9.07
C ALA A 111 -9.73 10.98 -7.98
N ALA A 112 -8.93 10.78 -6.93
CA ALA A 112 -9.30 9.98 -5.77
C ALA A 112 -10.47 10.60 -5.00
N ALA A 113 -10.42 11.90 -4.72
CA ALA A 113 -11.49 12.64 -4.05
C ALA A 113 -12.80 12.53 -4.83
N ALA A 114 -12.80 12.84 -6.13
CA ALA A 114 -13.97 12.71 -6.98
C ALA A 114 -14.54 11.28 -7.00
N THR A 115 -13.66 10.26 -7.00
CA THR A 115 -14.08 8.86 -6.92
C THR A 115 -14.78 8.54 -5.60
N ASN A 116 -14.22 8.99 -4.48
CA ASN A 116 -14.79 8.80 -3.15
C ASN A 116 -16.12 9.53 -3.00
N PHE A 117 -16.22 10.79 -3.43
CA PHE A 117 -17.46 11.56 -3.39
C PHE A 117 -18.58 10.90 -4.21
N LEU A 118 -18.29 10.51 -5.46
CA LEU A 118 -19.29 9.86 -6.31
C LEU A 118 -19.73 8.51 -5.74
N ARG A 119 -18.82 7.76 -5.11
CA ARG A 119 -19.16 6.51 -4.42
C ARG A 119 -20.01 6.77 -3.18
N TYR A 120 -19.67 7.78 -2.39
CA TYR A 120 -20.42 8.18 -1.21
C TYR A 120 -21.85 8.58 -1.59
N VAL A 121 -22.02 9.47 -2.57
CA VAL A 121 -23.35 9.88 -3.06
C VAL A 121 -24.13 8.68 -3.56
N LYS A 122 -23.52 7.78 -4.34
CA LYS A 122 -24.20 6.58 -4.84
C LYS A 122 -24.68 5.68 -3.70
N VAL A 123 -23.85 5.42 -2.69
CA VAL A 123 -24.20 4.54 -1.57
C VAL A 123 -25.29 5.17 -0.69
N ASN A 124 -25.22 6.48 -0.44
CA ASN A 124 -26.17 7.16 0.44
C ASN A 124 -27.48 7.52 -0.27
N ASN A 125 -27.49 7.79 -1.58
CA ASN A 125 -28.74 8.04 -2.31
C ASN A 125 -29.57 6.75 -2.51
N LEU A 126 -28.95 5.57 -2.50
CA LEU A 126 -29.65 4.29 -2.50
C LEU A 126 -30.22 3.92 -1.12
N ALA A 127 -29.84 4.63 -0.06
CA ALA A 127 -30.38 4.42 1.29
C ALA A 127 -31.63 5.28 1.57
N THR A 128 -32.02 6.16 0.64
CA THR A 128 -33.15 7.10 0.78
C THR A 128 -34.36 6.73 -0.10
N ILE A 129 -34.38 5.53 -0.68
CA ILE A 129 -35.52 4.96 -1.44
C ILE A 129 -35.85 3.60 -0.84
#